data_AF-A0A496ZR74-F1
#
_entry.id   AF-A0A496ZR74-F1
#
_cell.length_a   1.000
_cell.length_b   1.000
_cell.length_c   1.000
_cell.angle_alpha   90.00
_cell.angle_beta   90.00
_cell.angle_gamma   90.00
#
_symmetry.space_group_name_H-M   'P 1'
#
loop_
_entity.id
_entity.type
_entity.pdbx_description
1 polymer ?
#
loop_
_entity_poly.entity_id
_entity_poly.type
_entity_poly.pdbx_seq_one_letter_code
_entity_poly.pdbx_strand_id
1 'polypeptide(L)'
;MNFFERMQNLDRRYIFILVAVAVILPLIFPLGLPTYPTPPVESMFQHIDAASNRKDKAILMSIAHDPSTMPELYPMEISMLRHCFERNIKVFLIGFFPQAAAIAEMALKEVLEDYPDKSAGVDYCNFGFKPSAIMIPIILGMGDDISKAIETDAQGNKLENLPIMQNIKNYDNIQMVVEFSGGSFGGVWITYARAKFGVDVGCGITAVIAAQTYPYLQTGQLKGSLGGLKGAAEYEKLVDIFAKPQKTFSRKKLTDKQYLKQFPLSKTTYKYKKARIGMDAQAVVHIMIIVFIILGNIGYFVMKGQKK
;
A
#
# COMPACT_ATOMS: atom_id res chain seq x y z
N MET A 1 -20.43 45.30 -11.84
CA MET A 1 -20.14 43.85 -11.83
C MET A 1 -20.29 43.34 -10.41
N ASN A 2 -21.26 42.46 -10.17
CA ASN A 2 -21.36 41.76 -8.90
C ASN A 2 -20.13 40.87 -8.70
N PHE A 3 -19.72 40.61 -7.46
CA PHE A 3 -18.60 39.71 -7.12
C PHE A 3 -18.69 38.38 -7.89
N PHE A 4 -19.91 37.85 -8.03
CA PHE A 4 -20.19 36.62 -8.76
C PHE A 4 -19.96 36.72 -10.29
N GLU A 5 -20.24 37.87 -10.91
CA GLU A 5 -19.93 38.08 -12.34
C GLU A 5 -18.42 38.17 -12.59
N ARG A 6 -17.67 38.72 -11.63
CA ARG A 6 -16.18 38.71 -11.70
C ARG A 6 -15.62 37.31 -11.55
N MET A 7 -16.19 36.49 -10.66
CA MET A 7 -15.75 35.10 -10.50
C MET A 7 -16.09 34.23 -11.72
N GLN A 8 -17.26 34.40 -12.35
CA GLN A 8 -17.62 33.64 -13.56
C GLN A 8 -16.78 34.00 -14.78
N ASN A 9 -16.30 35.25 -14.86
CA ASN A 9 -15.42 35.71 -15.93
C ASN A 9 -13.92 35.56 -15.58
N LEU A 10 -13.59 34.90 -14.46
CA LEU A 10 -12.21 34.68 -14.07
C LEU A 10 -11.51 33.78 -15.10
N ASP A 11 -10.34 34.20 -15.58
CA ASP A 11 -9.54 33.38 -16.47
C ASP A 11 -9.12 32.07 -15.77
N ARG A 12 -9.34 30.93 -16.45
CA ARG A 12 -8.98 29.58 -15.97
C ARG A 12 -7.52 29.46 -15.53
N ARG A 13 -6.62 30.29 -16.06
CA ARG A 13 -5.20 30.34 -15.68
C ARG A 13 -5.01 30.60 -14.19
N TYR A 14 -5.81 31.49 -13.59
CA TYR A 14 -5.75 31.76 -12.15
C TYR A 14 -6.24 30.58 -11.32
N ILE A 15 -7.23 29.83 -11.81
CA ILE A 15 -7.70 28.59 -11.19
C ILE A 15 -6.57 27.55 -11.21
N PHE A 16 -5.89 27.36 -12.34
CA PHE A 16 -4.76 26.43 -12.43
C PHE A 16 -3.59 26.81 -11.53
N ILE A 17 -3.28 28.11 -11.41
CA ILE A 17 -2.25 28.58 -10.46
C ILE A 17 -2.67 28.27 -9.03
N LEU A 18 -3.94 28.52 -8.67
CA LEU A 18 -4.44 28.26 -7.32
C LEU A 18 -4.44 26.75 -7.00
N VAL A 19 -4.83 25.91 -7.95
CA VAL A 19 -4.72 24.44 -7.85
C VAL A 19 -3.25 24.02 -7.69
N ALA A 20 -2.33 24.58 -8.48
CA ALA A 20 -0.91 24.27 -8.37
C ALA A 20 -0.36 24.65 -6.99
N VAL A 21 -0.70 25.83 -6.47
CA VAL A 21 -0.34 26.25 -5.11
C VAL A 21 -0.95 25.31 -4.07
N ALA A 22 -2.22 24.92 -4.22
CA ALA A 22 -2.91 23.99 -3.32
C ALA A 22 -2.27 22.59 -3.28
N VAL A 23 -1.63 22.14 -4.36
CA VAL A 23 -0.86 20.89 -4.42
C VAL A 23 0.55 21.07 -3.87
N ILE A 24 1.26 22.13 -4.28
CA ILE A 24 2.68 22.33 -3.95
C ILE A 24 2.86 22.67 -2.46
N LEU A 25 1.99 23.50 -1.90
CA LEU A 25 2.18 24.02 -0.54
C LEU A 25 2.14 22.90 0.52
N PRO A 26 1.19 21.94 0.50
CA PRO A 26 1.19 20.81 1.45
C PRO A 26 2.34 19.82 1.23
N LEU A 27 2.90 19.73 0.02
CA LEU A 27 4.07 18.89 -0.26
C LEU A 27 5.35 19.47 0.36
N ILE A 28 5.50 20.80 0.36
CA ILE A 28 6.64 21.50 0.96
C ILE A 28 6.45 21.67 2.48
N PHE A 29 5.23 21.97 2.90
CA PHE A 29 4.84 22.19 4.30
C PHE A 29 3.76 21.17 4.70
N PRO A 30 4.15 19.94 5.09
CA PRO A 30 3.22 18.92 5.53
C PRO A 30 2.31 19.43 6.64
N LEU A 31 1.00 19.35 6.41
CA LEU A 31 -0.02 19.81 7.36
C LEU A 31 -0.21 18.82 8.51
N GLY A 32 0.10 17.54 8.27
CA GLY A 32 -0.08 16.47 9.23
C GLY A 32 -1.53 16.24 9.59
N LEU A 33 -2.40 16.22 8.57
CA LEU A 33 -3.81 15.97 8.78
C LEU A 33 -3.99 14.57 9.40
N PRO A 34 -4.97 14.41 10.32
CA PRO A 34 -5.14 13.16 11.03
C PRO A 34 -5.59 12.05 10.07
N THR A 35 -4.75 11.02 9.93
CA THR A 35 -5.09 9.79 9.20
C THR A 35 -5.69 8.77 10.17
N TYR A 36 -6.87 8.22 9.87
CA TYR A 36 -7.52 7.20 10.68
C TYR A 36 -7.52 5.87 9.93
N PRO A 37 -6.74 4.87 10.37
CA PRO A 37 -6.75 3.55 9.75
C PRO A 37 -8.14 2.94 9.75
N THR A 38 -8.52 2.38 8.60
CA THR A 38 -9.80 1.71 8.41
C THR A 38 -9.70 0.23 8.83
N PRO A 39 -10.83 -0.43 9.15
CA PRO A 39 -10.81 -1.84 9.57
C PRO A 39 -10.09 -2.81 8.59
N PRO A 40 -10.23 -2.69 7.26
CA PRO A 40 -9.48 -3.54 6.33
C PRO A 40 -7.96 -3.36 6.42
N VAL A 41 -7.50 -2.12 6.66
CA VAL A 41 -6.08 -1.79 6.82
C VAL A 41 -5.56 -2.30 8.17
N GLU A 42 -6.31 -2.06 9.25
CA GLU A 42 -6.00 -2.61 10.58
C GLU A 42 -5.90 -4.14 10.56
N SER A 43 -6.82 -4.80 9.87
CA SER A 43 -6.84 -6.25 9.73
C SER A 43 -5.64 -6.76 8.95
N MET A 44 -5.29 -6.11 7.83
CA MET A 44 -4.11 -6.48 7.05
C MET A 44 -2.83 -6.35 7.87
N PHE A 45 -2.67 -5.24 8.61
CA PHE A 45 -1.53 -5.02 9.49
C PHE A 45 -1.41 -6.15 10.52
N GLN A 46 -2.51 -6.52 11.19
CA GLN A 46 -2.50 -7.57 12.21
C GLN A 46 -2.14 -8.96 11.66
N HIS A 47 -2.66 -9.33 10.48
CA HIS A 47 -2.33 -10.63 9.87
C HIS A 47 -0.85 -10.72 9.47
N ILE A 48 -0.26 -9.61 9.01
CA ILE A 48 1.18 -9.53 8.75
C ILE A 48 1.97 -9.55 10.06
N ASP A 49 1.58 -8.74 11.05
CA ASP A 49 2.26 -8.60 12.35
C ASP A 49 2.27 -9.92 13.14
N ALA A 50 1.32 -10.82 12.89
CA ALA A 50 1.27 -12.17 13.48
C ALA A 50 2.47 -13.06 13.09
N ALA A 51 3.20 -12.74 12.01
CA ALA A 51 4.45 -13.39 11.64
C ALA A 51 5.67 -12.81 12.37
N SER A 52 5.52 -11.77 13.20
CA SER A 52 6.65 -11.08 13.82
C SER A 52 7.58 -12.01 14.59
N ASN A 53 8.88 -11.91 14.30
CA ASN A 53 9.97 -12.70 14.88
C ASN A 53 9.85 -14.23 14.69
N ARG A 54 8.92 -14.69 13.84
CA ARG A 54 8.79 -16.11 13.50
C ARG A 54 9.77 -16.48 12.39
N LYS A 55 10.47 -17.59 12.57
CA LYS A 55 11.44 -18.08 11.58
C LYS A 55 10.82 -18.99 10.52
N ASP A 56 9.64 -19.54 10.82
CA ASP A 56 8.85 -20.51 10.05
C ASP A 56 7.73 -19.88 9.22
N LYS A 57 7.61 -18.54 9.28
CA LYS A 57 6.60 -17.76 8.55
C LYS A 57 7.25 -16.68 7.70
N ALA A 58 6.65 -16.42 6.54
CA ALA A 58 7.03 -15.35 5.65
C ALA A 58 5.80 -14.67 5.02
N ILE A 59 6.01 -13.50 4.42
CA ILE A 59 5.01 -12.80 3.61
C ILE A 59 5.41 -12.92 2.14
N LEU A 60 4.44 -13.25 1.28
CA LEU A 60 4.62 -13.23 -0.16
C LEU A 60 3.96 -11.98 -0.74
N MET A 61 4.76 -11.06 -1.26
CA MET A 61 4.30 -9.88 -1.96
C MET A 61 4.28 -10.15 -3.46
N SER A 62 3.08 -10.19 -4.04
CA SER A 62 2.88 -10.32 -5.48
C SER A 62 2.72 -8.93 -6.09
N ILE A 63 3.72 -8.51 -6.86
CA ILE A 63 3.73 -7.21 -7.54
C ILE A 63 3.08 -7.41 -8.91
N ALA A 64 1.98 -6.71 -9.18
CA ALA A 64 1.16 -6.87 -10.36
C ALA A 64 0.68 -5.51 -10.90
N HIS A 65 1.60 -4.53 -10.93
CA HIS A 65 1.34 -3.20 -11.48
C HIS A 65 2.51 -2.65 -12.28
N ASP A 66 2.28 -1.49 -12.88
CA ASP A 66 3.19 -0.78 -13.77
C ASP A 66 3.34 0.70 -13.33
N PRO A 67 4.27 1.47 -13.94
CA PRO A 67 4.55 2.84 -13.53
C PRO A 67 3.34 3.78 -13.48
N SER A 68 2.26 3.51 -14.23
CA SER A 68 1.07 4.36 -14.27
C SER A 68 0.26 4.35 -12.97
N THR A 69 0.33 3.26 -12.19
CA THR A 69 -0.42 3.10 -10.91
C THR A 69 0.50 3.11 -9.69
N MET A 70 1.81 3.17 -9.94
CA MET A 70 2.87 3.29 -8.93
C MET A 70 2.66 4.41 -7.91
N PRO A 71 2.12 5.61 -8.24
CA PRO A 71 1.89 6.66 -7.25
C PRO A 71 0.97 6.26 -6.08
N GLU A 72 0.07 5.30 -6.29
CA GLU A 72 -0.81 4.78 -5.23
C GLU A 72 -0.24 3.49 -4.59
N LEU A 73 0.29 2.58 -5.41
CA LEU A 73 0.65 1.22 -4.98
C LEU A 73 2.05 1.12 -4.37
N TYR A 74 3.03 1.82 -4.94
CA TYR A 74 4.42 1.73 -4.49
C TYR A 74 4.62 2.18 -3.03
N PRO A 75 3.97 3.26 -2.53
CA PRO A 75 4.03 3.59 -1.10
C PRO A 75 3.48 2.48 -0.19
N MET A 76 2.54 1.65 -0.67
CA MET A 76 2.05 0.48 0.07
C MET A 76 3.13 -0.60 0.18
N GLU A 77 3.83 -0.87 -0.92
CA GLU A 77 4.91 -1.86 -0.97
C GLU A 77 6.07 -1.46 -0.06
N ILE A 78 6.50 -0.20 -0.15
CA ILE A 78 7.55 0.37 0.69
C ILE A 78 7.18 0.29 2.18
N SER A 79 5.95 0.67 2.54
CA SER A 79 5.52 0.63 3.94
C SER A 79 5.35 -0.81 4.45
N MET A 80 4.95 -1.76 3.61
CA MET A 80 4.86 -3.17 3.95
C MET A 80 6.22 -3.83 4.11
N LEU A 81 7.15 -3.60 3.20
CA LEU A 81 8.54 -4.09 3.33
C LEU A 81 9.18 -3.60 4.62
N ARG A 82 9.02 -2.30 4.94
CA ARG A 82 9.47 -1.74 6.22
C ARG A 82 8.81 -2.41 7.40
N HIS A 83 7.50 -2.63 7.37
CA HIS A 83 6.81 -3.38 8.43
C HIS A 83 7.47 -4.74 8.65
N CYS A 84 7.67 -5.50 7.58
CA CYS A 84 8.28 -6.81 7.67
C CYS A 84 9.69 -6.75 8.26
N PHE A 85 10.55 -5.84 7.81
CA PHE A 85 11.91 -5.73 8.31
C PHE A 85 12.00 -5.23 9.75
N GLU A 86 11.18 -4.25 10.15
CA GLU A 86 11.05 -3.83 11.56
C GLU A 86 10.68 -5.03 12.44
N ARG A 87 9.84 -5.94 11.95
CA ARG A 87 9.35 -7.09 12.71
C ARG A 87 10.15 -8.38 12.53
N ASN A 88 11.30 -8.32 11.85
CA ASN A 88 12.11 -9.48 11.47
C ASN A 88 11.29 -10.58 10.78
N ILE A 89 10.38 -10.17 9.90
CA ILE A 89 9.55 -11.04 9.08
C ILE A 89 10.23 -11.24 7.73
N LYS A 90 10.35 -12.50 7.32
CA LYS A 90 10.89 -12.87 6.01
C LYS A 90 9.94 -12.46 4.89
N VAL A 91 10.48 -11.98 3.76
CA VAL A 91 9.67 -11.51 2.62
C VAL A 91 10.08 -12.17 1.32
N PHE A 92 9.11 -12.69 0.58
CA PHE A 92 9.26 -13.10 -0.81
C PHE A 92 8.58 -12.09 -1.72
N LEU A 93 9.20 -11.78 -2.85
CA LEU A 93 8.59 -10.92 -3.88
C LEU A 93 8.48 -11.69 -5.19
N ILE A 94 7.38 -11.52 -5.90
CA ILE A 94 7.16 -12.13 -7.23
C ILE A 94 6.46 -11.17 -8.17
N GLY A 95 6.95 -11.08 -9.41
CA GLY A 95 6.31 -10.32 -10.48
C GLY A 95 5.99 -11.21 -11.69
N PHE A 96 4.76 -11.14 -12.21
CA PHE A 96 4.34 -11.92 -13.38
C PHE A 96 4.41 -11.16 -14.71
N PHE A 97 4.95 -9.94 -14.67
CA PHE A 97 5.21 -9.08 -15.84
C PHE A 97 6.58 -8.40 -15.67
N PRO A 98 7.30 -8.09 -16.77
CA PRO A 98 8.65 -7.52 -16.68
C PRO A 98 8.73 -6.24 -15.85
N GLN A 99 7.75 -5.35 -15.99
CA GLN A 99 7.69 -4.07 -15.27
C GLN A 99 7.55 -4.30 -13.75
N ALA A 100 6.73 -5.26 -13.35
CA ALA A 100 6.49 -5.57 -11.94
C ALA A 100 7.76 -6.09 -11.26
N ALA A 101 8.58 -6.90 -11.95
CA ALA A 101 9.85 -7.36 -11.42
C ALA A 101 10.85 -6.21 -11.19
N ALA A 102 10.90 -5.24 -12.11
CA ALA A 102 11.74 -4.06 -11.95
C ALA A 102 11.27 -3.17 -10.78
N ILE A 103 9.96 -3.03 -10.59
CA ILE A 103 9.38 -2.29 -9.46
C ILE A 103 9.67 -3.00 -8.13
N ALA A 104 9.56 -4.33 -8.08
CA ALA A 104 9.89 -5.12 -6.90
C ALA A 104 11.35 -4.90 -6.44
N GLU A 105 12.28 -4.91 -7.40
CA GLU A 105 13.70 -4.65 -7.15
C GLU A 105 13.95 -3.21 -6.70
N MET A 106 13.26 -2.25 -7.33
CA MET A 106 13.32 -0.84 -6.93
C MET A 106 12.85 -0.64 -5.48
N ALA A 107 11.74 -1.26 -5.10
CA ALA A 107 11.18 -1.18 -3.75
C ALA A 107 12.13 -1.80 -2.71
N LEU A 108 12.70 -2.97 -3.00
CA LEU A 108 13.69 -3.61 -2.14
C LEU A 108 14.92 -2.71 -1.95
N LYS A 109 15.48 -2.20 -3.05
CA LYS A 109 16.68 -1.35 -3.00
C LYS A 109 16.44 -0.09 -2.16
N GLU A 110 15.30 0.59 -2.36
CA GLU A 110 14.95 1.78 -1.57
C GLU A 110 14.79 1.45 -0.08
N VAL A 111 14.17 0.34 0.26
CA VAL A 111 13.97 -0.04 1.67
C VAL A 111 15.29 -0.49 2.31
N LEU A 112 16.13 -1.25 1.62
CA LEU A 112 17.38 -1.79 2.17
C LEU A 112 18.39 -0.69 2.56
N GLU A 113 18.29 0.52 2.01
CA GLU A 113 19.06 1.68 2.48
C GLU A 113 18.86 1.97 3.98
N ASP A 114 17.72 1.57 4.54
CA ASP A 114 17.37 1.72 5.96
C ASP A 114 17.73 0.50 6.81
N TYR A 115 17.97 -0.67 6.20
CA TYR A 115 18.15 -1.95 6.89
C TYR A 115 19.39 -2.68 6.38
N PRO A 116 20.60 -2.14 6.65
CA PRO A 116 21.85 -2.73 6.18
C PRO A 116 22.17 -4.10 6.81
N ASP A 117 21.44 -4.49 7.87
CA ASP A 117 21.52 -5.80 8.51
C ASP A 117 20.73 -6.88 7.77
N LYS A 118 19.88 -6.52 6.82
CA LYS A 118 19.06 -7.47 6.05
C LYS A 118 19.79 -7.95 4.81
N SER A 119 19.73 -9.26 4.56
CA SER A 119 20.50 -9.90 3.50
C SER A 119 19.64 -10.76 2.57
N ALA A 120 19.98 -10.73 1.27
CA ALA A 120 19.32 -11.53 0.24
C ALA A 120 19.52 -13.03 0.51
N GLY A 121 18.46 -13.81 0.31
CA GLY A 121 18.47 -15.26 0.55
C GLY A 121 18.42 -15.67 2.02
N VAL A 122 18.36 -14.71 2.96
CA VAL A 122 18.20 -14.96 4.41
C VAL A 122 16.94 -14.28 4.94
N ASP A 123 16.85 -12.96 4.76
CA ASP A 123 15.74 -12.13 5.25
C ASP A 123 14.69 -11.86 4.16
N TYR A 124 15.12 -11.78 2.90
CA TYR A 124 14.23 -11.61 1.78
C TYR A 124 14.71 -12.41 0.56
N CYS A 125 13.79 -12.70 -0.37
CA CYS A 125 14.13 -13.27 -1.66
C CYS A 125 13.21 -12.70 -2.74
N ASN A 126 13.81 -12.12 -3.77
CA ASN A 126 13.09 -11.65 -4.95
C ASN A 126 13.09 -12.77 -5.99
N PHE A 127 11.94 -13.36 -6.30
CA PHE A 127 11.84 -14.36 -7.37
C PHE A 127 12.00 -13.76 -8.76
N GLY A 128 11.88 -12.44 -8.89
CA GLY A 128 11.99 -11.72 -10.15
C GLY A 128 10.79 -11.94 -11.06
N PHE A 129 11.04 -11.84 -12.36
CA PHE A 129 10.01 -12.02 -13.38
C PHE A 129 9.74 -13.51 -13.64
N LYS A 130 8.46 -13.90 -13.56
CA LYS A 130 7.97 -15.20 -14.04
C LYS A 130 6.92 -14.97 -15.13
N PRO A 131 6.96 -15.67 -16.27
CA PRO A 131 5.98 -15.47 -17.33
C PRO A 131 4.54 -15.70 -16.86
N SER A 132 3.64 -14.76 -17.16
CA SER A 132 2.23 -14.86 -16.77
C SER A 132 1.52 -16.11 -17.31
N ALA A 133 1.96 -16.64 -18.45
CA ALA A 133 1.44 -17.87 -19.06
C ALA A 133 1.56 -19.11 -18.15
N ILE A 134 2.51 -19.10 -17.21
CA ILE A 134 2.72 -20.19 -16.24
C ILE A 134 2.38 -19.79 -14.80
N MET A 135 1.65 -18.67 -14.60
CA MET A 135 1.26 -18.16 -13.29
C MET A 135 0.46 -19.19 -12.47
N ILE A 136 -0.59 -19.78 -13.05
CA ILE A 136 -1.43 -20.75 -12.32
C ILE A 136 -0.64 -22.01 -11.93
N PRO A 137 0.15 -22.65 -12.84
CA PRO A 137 1.05 -23.73 -12.45
C PRO A 137 2.00 -23.37 -11.30
N ILE A 138 2.61 -22.17 -11.33
CA ILE A 138 3.49 -21.71 -10.25
C ILE A 138 2.72 -21.61 -8.93
N ILE A 139 1.56 -20.94 -8.92
CA ILE A 139 0.74 -20.76 -7.72
C ILE A 139 0.29 -22.12 -7.16
N LEU A 140 -0.14 -23.04 -8.01
CA LEU A 140 -0.53 -24.37 -7.55
C LEU A 140 0.67 -25.18 -7.03
N GLY A 141 1.82 -25.11 -7.71
CA GLY A 141 3.03 -25.81 -7.31
C GLY A 141 3.62 -25.31 -5.98
N MET A 142 3.53 -24.00 -5.72
CA MET A 142 3.98 -23.39 -4.45
C MET A 142 3.23 -23.92 -3.23
N GLY A 143 2.04 -24.50 -3.40
CA GLY A 143 1.32 -25.17 -2.32
C GLY A 143 1.92 -26.53 -1.93
N ASP A 144 2.65 -27.17 -2.84
CA ASP A 144 3.37 -28.41 -2.55
C ASP A 144 4.81 -28.10 -2.10
N ASP A 145 5.54 -27.29 -2.88
CA ASP A 145 6.91 -26.86 -2.60
C ASP A 145 7.29 -25.63 -3.45
N ILE A 146 7.59 -24.50 -2.79
CA ILE A 146 7.95 -23.23 -3.44
C ILE A 146 9.24 -23.37 -4.25
N SER A 147 10.24 -24.10 -3.75
CA SER A 147 11.55 -24.24 -4.40
C SER A 147 11.50 -25.08 -5.68
N LYS A 148 10.49 -25.95 -5.80
CA LYS A 148 10.24 -26.74 -7.01
C LYS A 148 9.37 -26.00 -8.02
N ALA A 149 8.43 -25.19 -7.53
CA ALA A 149 7.61 -24.35 -8.39
C ALA A 149 8.39 -23.19 -9.01
N ILE A 150 9.43 -22.72 -8.31
CA ILE A 150 10.29 -21.62 -8.72
C ILE A 150 11.76 -22.03 -8.51
N GLU A 151 12.43 -22.41 -9.60
CA GLU A 151 13.79 -22.96 -9.53
C GLU A 151 14.85 -21.94 -9.07
N THR A 152 14.74 -20.70 -9.55
CA THR A 152 15.74 -19.65 -9.30
C THR A 152 15.13 -18.31 -8.89
N ASP A 153 15.89 -17.58 -8.06
CA ASP A 153 15.62 -16.18 -7.72
C ASP A 153 15.98 -15.22 -8.89
N ALA A 154 15.76 -13.92 -8.68
CA ALA A 154 16.04 -12.88 -9.67
C ALA A 154 17.53 -12.79 -10.05
N GLN A 155 18.42 -13.23 -9.16
CA GLN A 155 19.88 -13.21 -9.35
C GLN A 155 20.40 -14.51 -9.98
N GLY A 156 19.53 -15.50 -10.21
CA GLY A 156 19.89 -16.79 -10.80
C GLY A 156 20.38 -17.84 -9.78
N ASN A 157 20.30 -17.55 -8.48
CA ASN A 157 20.63 -18.53 -7.45
C ASN A 157 19.53 -19.59 -7.38
N LYS A 158 19.92 -20.85 -7.20
CA LYS A 158 18.96 -21.94 -6.97
C LYS A 158 18.23 -21.73 -5.66
N LEU A 159 16.89 -21.68 -5.72
CA LEU A 159 16.06 -21.32 -4.57
C LEU A 159 16.20 -22.34 -3.43
N GLU A 160 16.25 -23.63 -3.76
CA GLU A 160 16.44 -24.75 -2.82
C GLU A 160 17.69 -24.62 -1.92
N ASN A 161 18.72 -23.90 -2.38
CA ASN A 161 19.98 -23.72 -1.66
C ASN A 161 19.99 -22.49 -0.75
N LEU A 162 19.00 -21.61 -0.84
CA LEU A 162 19.00 -20.36 -0.08
C LEU A 162 18.63 -20.62 1.39
N PRO A 163 19.34 -20.02 2.37
CA PRO A 163 19.03 -20.18 3.80
C PRO A 163 17.57 -19.87 4.18
N ILE A 164 16.93 -18.91 3.51
CA ILE A 164 15.53 -18.51 3.74
C ILE A 164 14.56 -19.68 3.53
N MET A 165 14.89 -20.63 2.65
CA MET A 165 14.03 -21.77 2.29
C MET A 165 14.08 -22.91 3.32
N GLN A 166 15.08 -22.96 4.21
CA GLN A 166 15.24 -24.06 5.18
C GLN A 166 14.01 -24.24 6.09
N ASN A 167 13.29 -23.14 6.37
CA ASN A 167 12.11 -23.14 7.23
C ASN A 167 10.83 -22.72 6.48
N ILE A 168 10.90 -22.53 5.16
CA ILE A 168 9.80 -22.07 4.32
C ILE A 168 9.66 -23.00 3.13
N LYS A 169 8.77 -23.99 3.22
CA LYS A 169 8.57 -24.99 2.18
C LYS A 169 7.46 -24.63 1.20
N ASN A 170 6.28 -24.33 1.72
CA ASN A 170 5.06 -24.13 0.94
C ASN A 170 4.15 -23.07 1.59
N TYR A 171 2.88 -23.02 1.18
CA TYR A 171 1.91 -22.10 1.76
C TYR A 171 1.64 -22.26 3.25
N ASP A 172 1.91 -23.43 3.86
CA ASP A 172 1.81 -23.58 5.33
C ASP A 172 2.83 -22.69 6.05
N ASN A 173 3.91 -22.29 5.38
CA ASN A 173 4.92 -21.36 5.88
C ASN A 173 4.72 -19.91 5.37
N ILE A 174 3.72 -19.64 4.55
CA ILE A 174 3.37 -18.29 4.15
C ILE A 174 2.25 -17.80 5.06
N GLN A 175 2.51 -16.77 5.85
CA GLN A 175 1.50 -16.17 6.72
C GLN A 175 0.39 -15.50 5.89
N MET A 176 0.78 -14.83 4.80
CA MET A 176 -0.16 -14.12 3.94
C MET A 176 0.47 -13.86 2.58
N VAL A 177 -0.35 -13.98 1.53
CA VAL A 177 -0.05 -13.43 0.21
C VAL A 177 -0.71 -12.07 0.07
N VAL A 178 0.05 -11.07 -0.36
CA VAL A 178 -0.47 -9.72 -0.62
C VAL A 178 -0.22 -9.35 -2.08
N GLU A 179 -1.29 -9.20 -2.86
CA GLU A 179 -1.20 -8.72 -4.25
C GLU A 179 -1.29 -7.19 -4.31
N PHE A 180 -0.36 -6.55 -5.03
CA PHE A 180 -0.38 -5.13 -5.34
C PHE A 180 -0.73 -4.93 -6.81
N SER A 181 -1.94 -4.43 -7.10
CA SER A 181 -2.45 -4.36 -8.49
C SER A 181 -3.33 -3.14 -8.73
N GLY A 182 -3.26 -2.62 -9.96
CA GLY A 182 -4.10 -1.50 -10.40
C GLY A 182 -5.46 -1.91 -10.96
N GLY A 183 -5.62 -3.18 -11.37
CA GLY A 183 -6.79 -3.67 -12.11
C GLY A 183 -7.38 -4.99 -11.61
N SER A 184 -6.79 -5.60 -10.57
CA SER A 184 -7.26 -6.83 -9.92
C SER A 184 -7.06 -6.73 -8.39
N PHE A 185 -7.63 -7.66 -7.63
CA PHE A 185 -7.56 -7.68 -6.16
C PHE A 185 -7.12 -9.03 -5.58
N GLY A 186 -6.17 -9.71 -6.23
CA GLY A 186 -5.70 -11.02 -5.80
C GLY A 186 -6.61 -12.16 -6.20
N GLY A 187 -7.47 -11.97 -7.22
CA GLY A 187 -8.47 -12.96 -7.63
C GLY A 187 -7.88 -14.34 -7.91
N VAL A 188 -6.70 -14.41 -8.54
CA VAL A 188 -5.99 -15.67 -8.81
C VAL A 188 -5.52 -16.32 -7.50
N TRP A 189 -4.96 -15.55 -6.57
CA TRP A 189 -4.56 -16.03 -5.24
C TRP A 189 -5.74 -16.53 -4.41
N ILE A 190 -6.87 -15.82 -4.43
CA ILE A 190 -8.11 -16.25 -3.76
C ILE A 190 -8.61 -17.57 -4.37
N THR A 191 -8.63 -17.66 -5.70
CA THR A 191 -9.23 -18.79 -6.42
C THR A 191 -8.38 -20.06 -6.35
N TYR A 192 -7.06 -19.95 -6.42
CA TYR A 192 -6.18 -21.12 -6.51
C TYR A 192 -5.38 -21.37 -5.23
N ALA A 193 -4.77 -20.35 -4.64
CA ALA A 193 -3.93 -20.54 -3.45
C ALA A 193 -4.79 -20.72 -2.20
N ARG A 194 -5.67 -19.76 -1.91
CA ARG A 194 -6.53 -19.80 -0.72
C ARG A 194 -7.54 -20.95 -0.80
N ALA A 195 -8.24 -21.10 -1.92
CA ALA A 195 -9.30 -22.10 -2.02
C ALA A 195 -8.79 -23.54 -1.85
N LYS A 196 -7.56 -23.82 -2.33
CA LYS A 196 -6.97 -25.16 -2.26
C LYS A 196 -6.13 -25.39 -1.00
N PHE A 197 -5.34 -24.39 -0.58
CA PHE A 197 -4.33 -24.56 0.48
C PHE A 197 -4.60 -23.72 1.73
N GLY A 198 -5.64 -22.88 1.73
CA GLY A 198 -6.05 -22.12 2.92
C GLY A 198 -5.16 -20.93 3.28
N VAL A 199 -4.18 -20.55 2.45
CA VAL A 199 -3.34 -19.37 2.71
C VAL A 199 -4.17 -18.08 2.73
N ASP A 200 -3.88 -17.21 3.69
CA ASP A 200 -4.53 -15.91 3.78
C ASP A 200 -4.10 -15.00 2.62
N VAL A 201 -5.05 -14.23 2.11
CA VAL A 201 -4.84 -13.31 0.98
C VAL A 201 -5.30 -11.91 1.36
N GLY A 202 -4.50 -10.91 1.02
CA GLY A 202 -4.89 -9.50 1.03
C GLY A 202 -4.44 -8.80 -0.23
N CYS A 203 -4.77 -7.51 -0.35
CA CYS A 203 -4.39 -6.75 -1.53
C CYS A 203 -4.10 -5.27 -1.23
N GLY A 204 -3.15 -4.70 -1.95
CA GLY A 204 -3.01 -3.26 -2.16
C GLY A 204 -3.51 -2.90 -3.56
N ILE A 205 -4.46 -1.99 -3.66
CA ILE A 205 -5.13 -1.69 -4.92
C ILE A 205 -5.35 -0.19 -5.11
N THR A 206 -5.53 0.24 -6.36
CA THR A 206 -5.85 1.64 -6.65
C THR A 206 -7.21 2.05 -6.06
N ALA A 207 -7.40 3.35 -5.81
CA ALA A 207 -8.66 3.86 -5.26
C ALA A 207 -9.88 3.51 -6.13
N VAL A 208 -9.69 3.41 -7.46
CA VAL A 208 -10.77 3.19 -8.43
C VAL A 208 -11.41 1.80 -8.33
N ILE A 209 -10.67 0.79 -7.86
CA ILE A 209 -11.20 -0.57 -7.65
C ILE A 209 -11.37 -0.92 -6.17
N ALA A 210 -11.10 0.01 -5.24
CA ALA A 210 -11.21 -0.20 -3.79
C ALA A 210 -12.58 -0.71 -3.34
N ALA A 211 -13.66 -0.27 -3.99
CA ALA A 211 -15.01 -0.72 -3.66
C ALA A 211 -15.27 -2.20 -4.01
N GLN A 212 -14.51 -2.76 -4.96
CA GLN A 212 -14.73 -4.13 -5.44
C GLN A 212 -14.26 -5.21 -4.46
N THR A 213 -13.44 -4.86 -3.46
CA THR A 213 -12.92 -5.81 -2.47
C THR A 213 -13.88 -6.11 -1.33
N TYR A 214 -14.85 -5.22 -1.07
CA TYR A 214 -15.75 -5.35 0.08
C TYR A 214 -16.51 -6.68 0.14
N PRO A 215 -17.07 -7.21 -0.96
CA PRO A 215 -17.70 -8.54 -0.92
C PRO A 215 -16.75 -9.63 -0.41
N TYR A 216 -15.47 -9.60 -0.82
CA TYR A 216 -14.47 -10.58 -0.42
C TYR A 216 -13.96 -10.37 1.00
N LEU A 217 -13.93 -9.13 1.48
CA LEU A 217 -13.64 -8.82 2.88
C LEU A 217 -14.77 -9.32 3.80
N GLN A 218 -16.03 -9.14 3.38
CA GLN A 218 -17.20 -9.57 4.13
C GLN A 218 -17.29 -11.09 4.26
N THR A 219 -16.91 -11.84 3.21
CA THR A 219 -16.85 -13.32 3.25
C THR A 219 -15.58 -13.85 3.91
N GLY A 220 -14.62 -12.98 4.27
CA GLY A 220 -13.31 -13.38 4.80
C GLY A 220 -12.41 -14.08 3.78
N GLN A 221 -12.72 -13.94 2.48
CA GLN A 221 -11.85 -14.38 1.39
C GLN A 221 -10.60 -13.49 1.26
N LEU A 222 -10.76 -12.20 1.54
CA LEU A 222 -9.66 -11.27 1.79
C LEU A 222 -9.55 -11.00 3.29
N LYS A 223 -8.33 -11.06 3.84
CA LYS A 223 -8.05 -10.73 5.25
C LYS A 223 -7.75 -9.26 5.49
N GLY A 224 -7.56 -8.49 4.43
CA GLY A 224 -7.35 -7.06 4.51
C GLY A 224 -7.10 -6.45 3.13
N SER A 225 -7.25 -5.13 3.04
CA SER A 225 -7.00 -4.40 1.80
C SER A 225 -6.51 -2.98 2.05
N LEU A 226 -5.61 -2.49 1.21
CA LEU A 226 -5.24 -1.07 1.12
C LEU A 226 -5.82 -0.46 -0.15
N GLY A 227 -6.63 0.59 0.00
CA GLY A 227 -7.26 1.29 -1.13
C GLY A 227 -6.60 2.64 -1.41
N GLY A 228 -5.92 2.73 -2.54
CA GLY A 228 -5.24 3.91 -3.06
C GLY A 228 -4.20 4.51 -2.11
N LEU A 229 -3.79 5.74 -2.41
CA LEU A 229 -2.82 6.47 -1.58
C LEU A 229 -3.26 6.58 -0.10
N LYS A 230 -4.57 6.66 0.15
CA LYS A 230 -5.16 6.66 1.49
C LYS A 230 -4.81 5.39 2.27
N GLY A 231 -4.96 4.21 1.66
CA GLY A 231 -4.61 2.93 2.27
C GLY A 231 -3.12 2.86 2.63
N ALA A 232 -2.25 3.38 1.76
CA ALA A 232 -0.82 3.48 2.04
C ALA A 232 -0.53 4.39 3.25
N ALA A 233 -1.17 5.56 3.33
CA ALA A 233 -1.00 6.52 4.42
C ALA A 233 -1.49 5.96 5.78
N GLU A 234 -2.61 5.23 5.76
CA GLU A 234 -3.13 4.52 6.94
C GLU A 234 -2.15 3.45 7.41
N TYR A 235 -1.58 2.68 6.48
CA TYR A 235 -0.61 1.63 6.81
C TYR A 235 0.73 2.20 7.30
N GLU A 236 1.27 3.25 6.67
CA GLU A 236 2.44 4.00 7.17
C GLU A 236 2.27 4.42 8.63
N LYS A 237 1.06 4.91 8.99
CA LYS A 237 0.76 5.29 10.37
C LYS A 237 0.84 4.08 11.32
N LEU A 238 0.29 2.92 10.93
CA LEU A 238 0.35 1.71 11.76
C LEU A 238 1.79 1.24 11.98
N VAL A 239 2.63 1.29 10.94
CA VAL A 239 4.06 0.96 11.04
C VAL A 239 4.78 1.89 12.01
N ASP A 240 4.52 3.20 11.93
CA ASP A 240 5.15 4.22 12.78
C ASP A 240 4.80 4.07 14.27
N ILE A 241 3.53 3.75 14.59
CA ILE A 241 3.06 3.71 15.98
C ILE A 241 3.15 2.32 16.65
N PHE A 242 3.29 1.25 15.86
CA PHE A 242 3.31 -0.13 16.35
C PHE A 242 4.57 -0.88 15.94
N ALA A 243 4.84 -1.04 14.64
CA ALA A 243 5.94 -1.87 14.17
C ALA A 243 7.30 -1.33 14.61
N LYS A 244 7.59 -0.08 14.27
CA LYS A 244 8.85 0.60 14.58
C LYS A 244 9.17 0.66 16.09
N PRO A 245 8.25 1.05 16.99
CA PRO A 245 8.48 1.02 18.44
C PRO A 245 8.33 -0.38 19.06
N GLN A 246 8.20 -1.42 18.24
CA GLN A 246 8.01 -2.82 18.65
C GLN A 246 6.82 -3.04 19.59
N LYS A 247 5.71 -2.31 19.38
CA LYS A 247 4.48 -2.44 20.18
C LYS A 247 3.46 -3.30 19.46
N THR A 248 2.75 -4.14 20.19
CA THR A 248 1.59 -4.87 19.66
C THR A 248 0.48 -3.90 19.26
N PHE A 249 -0.19 -4.20 18.15
CA PHE A 249 -1.37 -3.47 17.71
C PHE A 249 -2.42 -3.35 18.83
N SER A 250 -3.03 -2.17 18.95
CA SER A 250 -4.14 -1.95 19.87
C SER A 250 -5.06 -0.84 19.36
N ARG A 251 -6.33 -1.19 19.12
CA ARG A 251 -7.34 -0.21 18.70
C ARG A 251 -7.59 0.88 19.74
N LYS A 252 -7.43 0.58 21.03
CA LYS A 252 -7.51 1.57 22.12
C LYS A 252 -6.39 2.61 22.02
N LYS A 253 -5.16 2.19 21.71
CA LYS A 253 -4.04 3.10 21.50
C LYS A 253 -4.19 3.92 20.22
N LEU A 254 -4.81 3.34 19.19
CA LEU A 254 -5.09 4.02 17.94
C LEU A 254 -6.04 5.22 18.09
N THR A 255 -6.95 5.18 19.08
CA THR A 255 -7.92 6.25 19.37
C THR A 255 -7.48 7.18 20.51
N ASP A 256 -6.39 6.85 21.21
CA ASP A 256 -5.86 7.63 22.32
C ASP A 256 -5.02 8.81 21.82
N LYS A 257 -5.57 10.03 21.96
CA LYS A 257 -4.90 11.28 21.56
C LYS A 257 -3.58 11.51 22.30
N GLN A 258 -3.45 11.09 23.56
CA GLN A 258 -2.19 11.26 24.30
C GLN A 258 -1.12 10.29 23.82
N TYR A 259 -1.50 9.04 23.52
CA TYR A 259 -0.59 8.09 22.90
C TYR A 259 -0.11 8.58 21.53
N LEU A 260 -1.02 9.02 20.67
CA LEU A 260 -0.67 9.50 19.32
C LEU A 260 0.22 10.74 19.33
N LYS A 261 0.15 11.61 20.35
CA LYS A 261 1.07 12.76 20.51
C LYS A 261 2.54 12.35 20.65
N GLN A 262 2.84 11.10 21.01
CA GLN A 262 4.20 10.58 21.09
C GLN A 262 4.81 10.32 19.71
N PHE A 263 3.96 10.20 18.67
CA PHE A 263 4.34 9.93 17.29
C PHE A 263 3.93 11.09 16.36
N PRO A 264 4.45 12.32 16.57
CA PRO A 264 4.08 13.44 15.74
C PRO A 264 4.67 13.28 14.34
N LEU A 265 3.87 13.54 13.31
CA LEU A 265 4.29 13.41 11.91
C LEU A 265 5.52 14.29 11.59
N SER A 266 5.68 15.42 12.28
CA SER A 266 6.84 16.30 12.12
C SER A 266 8.18 15.63 12.47
N LYS A 267 8.19 14.69 13.43
CA LYS A 267 9.40 13.95 13.83
C LYS A 267 9.66 12.71 12.98
N THR A 268 8.67 12.22 12.24
CA THR A 268 8.85 11.09 11.32
C THR A 268 9.64 11.55 10.09
N THR A 269 10.74 10.87 9.76
CA THR A 269 11.55 11.19 8.58
C THR A 269 10.72 11.09 7.30
N TYR A 270 10.91 12.04 6.36
CA TYR A 270 10.08 12.20 5.14
C TYR A 270 9.79 10.89 4.41
N LYS A 271 10.82 10.04 4.24
CA LYS A 271 10.69 8.77 3.52
C LYS A 271 9.68 7.78 4.13
N TYR A 272 9.37 7.88 5.43
CA TYR A 272 8.39 7.04 6.15
C TYR A 272 6.99 7.67 6.26
N LYS A 273 6.78 8.81 5.61
CA LYS A 273 5.51 9.54 5.60
C LYS A 273 5.14 10.05 4.22
N LYS A 274 5.68 9.45 3.16
CA LYS A 274 5.46 9.91 1.77
C LYS A 274 3.97 9.83 1.43
N ALA A 275 3.30 8.72 1.78
CA ALA A 275 1.88 8.58 1.52
C ALA A 275 1.04 9.53 2.38
N ARG A 276 1.37 9.68 3.66
CA ARG A 276 0.71 10.65 4.56
C ARG A 276 0.83 12.10 4.07
N ILE A 277 1.97 12.51 3.53
CA ILE A 277 2.16 13.84 2.94
C ILE A 277 1.36 13.98 1.64
N GLY A 278 1.35 12.96 0.78
CA GLY A 278 0.53 12.97 -0.43
C GLY A 278 -0.97 13.08 -0.11
N MET A 279 -1.42 12.50 1.00
CA MET A 279 -2.78 12.66 1.51
C MET A 279 -3.10 14.08 1.97
N ASP A 280 -2.15 14.81 2.56
CA ASP A 280 -2.34 16.23 2.89
C ASP A 280 -2.62 17.05 1.62
N ALA A 281 -1.82 16.83 0.56
CA ALA A 281 -2.00 17.49 -0.72
C ALA A 281 -3.37 17.15 -1.36
N GLN A 282 -3.75 15.87 -1.36
CA GLN A 282 -5.06 15.44 -1.85
C GLN A 282 -6.19 16.11 -1.05
N ALA A 283 -6.14 16.12 0.28
CA ALA A 283 -7.19 16.70 1.11
C ALA A 283 -7.39 18.20 0.84
N VAL A 284 -6.31 18.97 0.71
CA VAL A 284 -6.37 20.41 0.39
C VAL A 284 -7.02 20.64 -0.97
N VAL A 285 -6.63 19.86 -1.98
CA VAL A 285 -7.24 19.96 -3.33
C VAL A 285 -8.73 19.61 -3.29
N HIS A 286 -9.13 18.56 -2.58
CA HIS A 286 -10.55 18.20 -2.47
C HIS A 286 -11.37 19.29 -1.76
N ILE A 287 -10.87 19.84 -0.65
CA ILE A 287 -11.53 20.96 0.06
C ILE A 287 -11.68 22.16 -0.86
N MET A 288 -10.63 22.52 -1.59
CA MET A 288 -10.65 23.61 -2.55
C MET A 288 -11.68 23.37 -3.67
N ILE A 289 -11.73 22.17 -4.25
CA ILE A 289 -12.73 21.82 -5.28
C ILE A 289 -14.15 21.93 -4.71
N ILE A 290 -14.39 21.44 -3.49
CA ILE A 290 -15.69 21.54 -2.82
C ILE A 290 -16.08 23.02 -2.64
N VAL A 291 -15.16 23.86 -2.19
CA VAL A 291 -15.39 25.30 -2.04
C VAL A 291 -15.73 25.95 -3.40
N PHE A 292 -15.01 25.59 -4.47
CA PHE A 292 -15.31 26.09 -5.81
C PHE A 292 -16.69 25.66 -6.31
N ILE A 293 -17.10 24.42 -6.07
CA ILE A 293 -18.44 23.94 -6.41
C ILE A 293 -19.51 24.72 -5.63
N ILE A 294 -19.32 24.93 -4.33
CA ILE A 294 -20.24 25.71 -3.49
C ILE A 294 -20.36 27.15 -3.99
N LEU A 295 -19.23 27.83 -4.21
CA LEU A 295 -19.19 29.21 -4.70
C LEU A 295 -19.82 29.34 -6.10
N GLY A 296 -19.56 28.38 -6.98
CA GLY A 296 -20.15 28.32 -8.32
C GLY A 296 -21.67 28.18 -8.26
N ASN A 297 -22.17 27.29 -7.40
CA ASN A 297 -23.60 27.08 -7.21
C ASN A 297 -24.29 28.30 -6.59
N ILE A 298 -23.70 28.92 -5.56
CA ILE A 298 -24.23 30.16 -4.96
C ILE A 298 -24.29 31.26 -6.02
N GLY A 299 -23.22 31.46 -6.78
CA GLY A 299 -23.16 32.47 -7.84
C GLY A 299 -24.23 32.25 -8.91
N TYR A 300 -24.46 31.00 -9.32
CA TYR A 300 -25.53 30.64 -10.26
C TYR A 300 -26.92 31.05 -9.73
N PHE A 301 -27.24 30.74 -8.48
CA PHE A 301 -28.57 31.07 -7.91
C PHE A 301 -28.76 32.58 -7.69
N VAL A 302 -27.73 33.29 -7.23
CA VAL A 302 -27.79 34.75 -7.05
C VAL A 302 -28.03 35.47 -8.38
N MET A 303 -27.32 35.08 -9.44
CA MET A 303 -27.49 35.70 -10.76
C MET A 303 -28.81 35.30 -11.42
N LYS A 304 -29.31 34.09 -11.18
CA LYS A 304 -30.65 33.68 -11.64
C LYS A 304 -31.76 34.47 -10.95
N GLY A 305 -31.59 34.79 -9.67
CA GLY A 305 -32.53 35.63 -8.90
C GLY A 305 -32.55 37.09 -9.34
N GLN A 306 -31.43 37.61 -9.86
CA GLN A 306 -31.32 38.99 -10.38
C GLN A 306 -31.84 39.16 -11.81
N LYS A 307 -32.04 38.07 -12.56
CA LYS A 307 -32.62 38.07 -13.92
C LYS A 307 -34.15 37.94 -13.93
N LYS A 308 -34.80 37.92 -12.76
CA LYS A 308 -36.26 38.07 -12.59
C LYS A 308 -36.56 39.48 -12.12
#